data_AF-A0A8X7R797-F1
#
_entry.id   AF-A0A8X7R797-F1
#
_cell.length_a   1.000
_cell.length_b   1.000
_cell.length_c   1.000
_cell.angle_alpha   90.00
_cell.angle_beta   90.00
_cell.angle_gamma   90.00
#
_symmetry.space_group_name_H-M   'P 1'
#
loop_
_entity.id
_entity.type
_entity.pdbx_description
1 polymer ?
#
loop_
_entity_poly.entity_id
_entity_poly.type
_entity_poly.pdbx_seq_one_letter_code
_entity_poly.pdbx_strand_id
1 'polypeptide(L)'
;MERSGVASNSEDVGVDLVVFDRVWDELMLRTITAASNGSSPFAHKYYAAEVASLTTFQTIYAMMQCTPDVSSGDCEYCLKKTVSDYKSCCRGNKGGAY
;
A
#
# COMPACT_ATOMS: atom_id res chain seq x y z
N MET A 1 -7.03 14.23 12.04
CA MET A 1 -5.94 13.90 11.09
C MET A 1 -6.30 14.56 9.78
N GLU A 2 -5.57 15.60 9.38
CA GLU A 2 -5.69 16.17 8.05
C GLU A 2 -5.29 15.12 7.02
N ARG A 3 -6.07 14.96 5.95
CA ARG A 3 -5.70 14.05 4.85
C ARG A 3 -4.41 14.59 4.24
N SER A 4 -3.32 13.82 4.35
CA SER A 4 -2.15 14.08 3.52
C SER A 4 -2.60 14.14 2.06
N GLY A 5 -2.16 15.17 1.34
CA GLY A 5 -2.48 15.31 -0.08
C GLY A 5 -1.94 14.12 -0.86
N VAL A 6 -2.71 13.64 -1.84
CA VAL A 6 -2.29 12.55 -2.73
C VAL A 6 -1.03 12.96 -3.47
N ALA A 7 0.07 12.23 -3.26
CA ALA A 7 1.26 12.35 -4.08
C ALA A 7 1.28 11.18 -5.07
N SER A 8 1.40 11.44 -6.37
CA SER A 8 1.54 10.36 -7.35
C SER A 8 2.54 10.74 -8.43
N ASN A 9 3.31 9.76 -8.89
CA ASN A 9 4.09 9.88 -10.11
C ASN A 9 3.26 9.35 -11.27
N SER A 10 2.67 10.25 -12.06
CA SER A 10 1.77 9.91 -13.17
C SER A 10 2.44 9.27 -14.39
N GLU A 11 3.75 9.02 -14.35
CA GLU A 11 4.37 8.16 -15.35
C GLU A 11 3.78 6.74 -15.31
N ASP A 12 3.47 6.20 -16.48
CA ASP A 12 2.96 4.84 -16.62
C ASP A 12 4.05 3.81 -16.25
N VAL A 13 3.63 2.74 -15.58
CA VAL A 13 4.50 1.62 -15.18
C VAL A 13 5.10 0.87 -16.38
N GLY A 14 4.53 1.03 -17.57
CA GLY A 14 5.03 0.48 -18.83
C GLY A 14 4.80 -1.02 -18.97
N VAL A 15 3.82 -1.57 -18.25
CA VAL A 15 3.45 -3.00 -18.28
C VAL A 15 1.94 -3.18 -18.50
N ASP A 16 1.56 -4.41 -18.82
CA ASP A 16 0.16 -4.80 -18.91
C ASP A 16 -0.56 -4.56 -17.55
N LEU A 17 -1.68 -3.82 -17.59
CA LEU A 17 -2.41 -3.44 -16.39
C LEU A 17 -3.10 -4.63 -15.70
N VAL A 18 -3.40 -5.72 -16.40
CA VAL A 18 -3.96 -6.94 -15.77
C VAL A 18 -2.89 -7.63 -14.94
N VAL A 19 -1.65 -7.70 -15.46
CA VAL A 19 -0.49 -8.21 -14.71
C VAL A 19 -0.19 -7.30 -13.51
N PHE A 20 -0.16 -5.99 -13.73
CA PHE A 20 0.04 -5.01 -12.66
C PHE A 20 -0.99 -5.16 -11.54
N ASP A 21 -2.28 -5.17 -11.88
CA ASP A 21 -3.36 -5.25 -10.89
C ASP A 21 -3.26 -6.49 -10.04
N ARG A 22 -2.97 -7.65 -10.64
CA ARG A 22 -2.84 -8.90 -9.91
C ARG A 22 -1.71 -8.82 -8.87
N VAL A 23 -0.51 -8.43 -9.30
CA VAL A 23 0.65 -8.37 -8.40
C VAL A 23 0.47 -7.28 -7.34
N TRP A 24 -0.11 -6.15 -7.72
CA TRP A 24 -0.37 -5.03 -6.82
C TRP A 24 -1.44 -5.38 -5.78
N ASP A 25 -2.56 -5.99 -6.17
CA ASP A 25 -3.63 -6.38 -5.25
C ASP A 25 -3.13 -7.41 -4.22
N GLU A 26 -2.39 -8.43 -4.67
CA GLU A 26 -1.77 -9.43 -3.79
C GLU A 26 -0.78 -8.76 -2.81
N LEU A 27 0.08 -7.84 -3.29
CA LEU A 27 1.04 -7.10 -2.46
C LEU A 27 0.37 -6.18 -1.43
N MET A 28 -0.66 -5.42 -1.83
CA MET A 28 -1.35 -4.51 -0.93
C MET A 28 -2.08 -5.29 0.17
N LEU A 29 -2.77 -6.39 -0.16
CA LEU A 29 -3.49 -7.20 0.82
C LEU A 29 -2.57 -7.80 1.90
N ARG A 30 -1.41 -8.33 1.53
CA ARG A 30 -0.43 -8.84 2.52
C ARG A 30 0.16 -7.72 3.37
N THR A 31 0.49 -6.58 2.76
CA THR A 31 1.03 -5.43 3.48
C THR A 31 0.01 -4.87 4.48
N ILE A 32 -1.28 -4.78 4.10
CA ILE A 32 -2.38 -4.40 5.00
C ILE A 32 -2.45 -5.34 6.19
N THR A 33 -2.42 -6.65 5.94
CA THR A 33 -2.53 -7.68 6.98
C THR A 33 -1.36 -7.56 7.97
N ALA A 34 -0.13 -7.43 7.46
CA ALA A 34 1.05 -7.25 8.28
C ALA A 34 1.00 -5.94 9.09
N ALA A 35 0.60 -4.84 8.45
CA ALA A 35 0.50 -3.52 9.09
C ALA A 35 -0.67 -3.43 10.07
N SER A 36 -1.70 -4.27 10.00
CA SER A 36 -2.88 -4.17 10.89
C SER A 36 -2.82 -5.10 12.10
N ASN A 37 -1.95 -6.12 12.05
CA ASN A 37 -1.85 -7.12 13.11
C ASN A 37 -1.15 -6.62 14.39
N GLY A 38 -0.59 -5.40 14.40
CA GLY A 38 -0.02 -4.76 15.60
C GLY A 38 1.11 -5.55 16.27
N SER A 39 1.60 -6.61 15.63
CA SER A 39 2.46 -7.65 16.19
C SER A 39 3.95 -7.33 16.08
N SER A 40 4.26 -6.04 15.87
CA SER A 40 5.65 -5.58 15.78
C SER A 40 6.32 -5.72 17.17
N PRO A 41 7.51 -6.34 17.24
CA PRO A 41 8.30 -6.38 18.48
C PRO A 41 8.88 -4.99 18.83
N PHE A 42 8.74 -3.99 17.95
CA PHE A 42 9.20 -2.63 18.15
C PHE A 42 8.05 -1.71 18.59
N ALA A 43 8.39 -0.55 19.17
CA ALA A 43 7.43 0.47 19.62
C ALA A 43 6.51 0.98 18.50
N HIS A 44 6.88 0.78 17.24
CA HIS A 44 6.03 1.03 16.07
C HIS A 44 5.11 -0.16 15.82
N LYS A 45 4.02 -0.20 16.59
CA LYS A 45 2.84 -1.00 16.23
C LYS A 45 2.29 -0.47 14.90
N TYR A 46 1.70 -1.38 14.14
CA TYR A 46 1.01 -1.09 12.88
C TYR A 46 1.85 -0.51 11.74
N TYR A 47 2.94 -1.17 11.40
CA TYR A 47 3.78 -0.83 10.25
C TYR A 47 4.16 -2.09 9.48
N ALA A 48 4.16 -2.02 8.16
CA ALA A 48 4.75 -3.05 7.30
C ALA A 48 5.37 -2.43 6.05
N ALA A 49 6.44 -3.07 5.57
CA ALA A 49 7.02 -2.79 4.27
C ALA A 49 7.29 -4.11 3.55
N GLU A 50 6.78 -4.23 2.33
CA GLU A 50 6.86 -5.44 1.53
C GLU A 50 7.15 -5.12 0.06
N VAL A 51 7.61 -6.13 -0.68
CA VAL A 51 8.03 -5.97 -2.08
C VAL A 51 7.55 -7.14 -2.93
N ALA A 52 7.18 -6.88 -4.18
CA ALA A 52 6.80 -7.91 -5.16
C ALA A 52 7.49 -7.67 -6.50
N SER A 53 7.99 -8.74 -7.13
CA SER A 53 8.48 -8.67 -8.51
C SER A 53 7.29 -8.54 -9.47
N LEU A 54 7.28 -7.47 -10.27
CA LEU A 54 6.27 -7.23 -11.30
C LEU A 54 6.72 -7.81 -12.64
N THR A 55 7.99 -7.59 -12.98
CA THR A 55 8.67 -8.21 -14.13
C THR A 55 10.09 -8.60 -13.72
N THR A 56 10.88 -9.14 -14.65
CA THR A 56 12.29 -9.43 -14.42
C THR A 56 13.12 -8.19 -14.05
N PHE A 57 12.65 -6.98 -14.42
CA PHE A 57 13.38 -5.72 -14.23
C PHE A 57 12.65 -4.69 -13.36
N GLN A 58 11.44 -5.01 -12.90
CA GLN A 58 10.61 -4.08 -12.12
C GLN A 58 10.10 -4.74 -10.85
N THR A 59 10.19 -4.00 -9.75
CA THR A 59 9.74 -4.40 -8.42
C THR A 59 8.79 -3.35 -7.89
N ILE A 60 7.65 -3.77 -7.35
CA ILE A 60 6.74 -2.90 -6.61
C ILE A 60 7.18 -2.93 -5.14
N TYR A 61 7.33 -1.75 -4.56
CA TYR A 61 7.61 -1.55 -3.14
C TYR A 61 6.36 -0.97 -2.48
N ALA A 62 5.95 -1.52 -1.35
CA ALA A 62 4.81 -1.08 -0.58
C ALA A 62 5.22 -0.80 0.87
N MET A 63 4.73 0.30 1.42
CA MET A 63 4.89 0.64 2.83
C MET A 63 3.55 1.17 3.35
N MET A 64 3.13 0.67 4.50
CA MET A 64 1.88 1.07 5.15
C MET A 64 2.12 1.28 6.64
N GLN A 65 1.47 2.31 7.17
CA GLN A 65 1.57 2.66 8.58
C GLN A 65 0.23 3.16 9.09
N CYS A 66 -0.17 2.71 10.27
CA CYS A 66 -1.22 3.34 11.06
C CYS A 66 -0.63 4.02 12.29
N THR A 67 -1.39 4.91 12.91
CA THR A 67 -0.99 5.49 14.19
C THR A 67 -1.15 4.45 15.31
N PRO A 68 -0.34 4.52 16.38
CA PRO A 68 -0.35 3.50 17.42
C PRO A 68 -1.60 3.52 18.33
N ASP A 69 -2.42 4.57 18.25
CA ASP A 69 -3.61 4.81 19.07
C ASP A 69 -4.90 4.19 18.50
N VAL A 70 -4.88 3.61 17.29
CA VAL A 70 -6.05 2.96 16.69
C VAL A 70 -6.12 1.46 16.98
N SER A 71 -7.32 0.89 16.85
CA SER A 71 -7.52 -0.57 16.90
C SER A 71 -7.00 -1.25 15.62
N SER A 72 -6.71 -2.55 15.68
CA SER A 72 -6.35 -3.33 14.49
C SER A 72 -7.40 -3.24 13.38
N GLY A 73 -8.69 -3.26 13.74
CA GLY A 73 -9.78 -3.17 12.77
C GLY A 73 -9.88 -1.79 12.12
N ASP A 74 -9.68 -0.72 12.90
CA ASP A 74 -9.66 0.65 12.36
C ASP A 74 -8.43 0.87 11.46
N CYS A 75 -7.29 0.31 11.83
CA CYS A 75 -6.09 0.32 11.00
C CYS A 75 -6.33 -0.40 9.67
N GLU A 76 -6.86 -1.63 9.70
CA GLU A 76 -7.17 -2.40 8.50
C GLU A 76 -8.16 -1.67 7.59
N TYR A 77 -9.21 -1.10 8.16
CA TYR A 77 -10.20 -0.31 7.43
C TYR A 77 -9.57 0.92 6.78
N CYS A 78 -8.73 1.66 7.51
CA CYS A 78 -8.04 2.84 7.00
C CYS A 78 -7.14 2.48 5.81
N LEU A 79 -6.31 1.45 5.95
CA LEU A 79 -5.39 1.03 4.89
C LEU A 79 -6.13 0.51 3.65
N LYS A 80 -7.20 -0.27 3.83
CA LYS A 80 -8.06 -0.71 2.70
C LYS A 80 -8.67 0.47 1.95
N LYS A 81 -9.12 1.48 2.68
CA LYS A 81 -9.67 2.70 2.08
C LYS A 81 -8.61 3.44 1.29
N THR A 82 -7.41 3.63 1.85
CA THR A 82 -6.28 4.26 1.16
C THR A 82 -5.88 3.52 -0.12
N VAL A 83 -5.82 2.19 -0.07
CA VAL A 83 -5.55 1.33 -1.23
C VAL A 83 -6.63 1.51 -2.31
N SER A 84 -7.91 1.54 -1.92
CA SER A 84 -9.01 1.79 -2.85
C SER A 84 -8.94 3.19 -3.47
N ASP A 85 -8.65 4.22 -2.67
CA ASP A 85 -8.53 5.60 -3.13
C ASP A 85 -7.36 5.74 -4.12
N TYR A 86 -6.20 5.13 -3.84
CA TYR A 86 -5.07 5.07 -4.79
C TYR A 86 -5.46 4.38 -6.10
N LYS A 87 -6.10 3.21 -6.03
CA LYS A 87 -6.52 2.47 -7.24
C LYS A 87 -7.50 3.27 -8.09
N SER A 88 -8.32 4.13 -7.48
CA SER A 88 -9.26 4.99 -8.21
C SER A 88 -8.59 6.15 -8.95
N CYS A 89 -7.55 6.78 -8.39
CA CYS A 89 -6.91 7.95 -8.98
C CYS A 89 -5.68 7.63 -9.84
N CYS A 90 -4.98 6.56 -9.49
CA CYS A 90 -3.54 6.45 -9.71
C CYS A 90 -3.12 5.03 -10.10
N ARG A 91 -4.07 4.18 -10.50
CA ARG A 91 -3.80 2.83 -11.00
C ARG A 91 -2.87 2.89 -12.22
N GLY A 92 -1.80 2.10 -12.20
CA GLY A 92 -0.79 2.06 -13.26
C GLY A 92 0.32 3.10 -13.13
N ASN A 93 0.22 4.04 -12.20
CA ASN A 93 1.28 5.00 -11.93
C ASN A 93 2.52 4.30 -11.35
N LYS A 94 3.73 4.76 -11.73
CA LYS A 94 5.01 4.25 -11.18
C LYS A 94 5.14 4.41 -9.68
N GLY A 95 4.36 5.28 -9.06
CA GLY A 95 4.27 5.35 -7.60
C GLY A 95 3.27 6.37 -7.10
N GLY A 96 3.08 6.35 -5.79
CA GLY A 96 2.39 7.40 -5.06
C GLY A 96 2.30 7.10 -3.56
N ALA A 97 1.74 8.06 -2.83
CA ALA A 97 1.55 8.04 -1.39
C ALA A 97 0.22 8.74 -1.05
N TYR A 98 -0.36 8.31 0.07
CA TYR A 98 -1.62 8.77 0.63
C TYR A 98 -1.48 8.93 2.13
#